data_AF-A0A6G3ZCZ3-F1
#
_entry.id   AF-A0A6G3ZCZ3-F1
#
_cell.length_a   1.000
_cell.length_b   1.000
_cell.length_c   1.000
_cell.angle_alpha   90.00
_cell.angle_beta   90.00
_cell.angle_gamma   90.00
#
_symmetry.space_group_name_H-M   'P 1'
#
loop_
_entity.id
_entity.type
_entity.pdbx_description
1 polymer ?
#
loop_
_entity_poly.entity_id
_entity_poly.type
_entity_poly.pdbx_seq_one_letter_code
_entity_poly.pdbx_strand_id
1 'polypeptide(L)'
;FPTRRYYDQGEEIFLAVDGGILIKCGSEVLVSTRNAFRGSQLDELRQEVEQQFYAIDEQERQARTAIARMEASLARQFTALTVEGR
;
A
#
# COMPACT_ATOMS: atom_id res chain seq x y z
N PHE A 1 -8.03 -20.57 -6.84
CA PHE A 1 -9.37 -19.96 -6.61
C PHE A 1 -10.03 -19.75 -7.96
N PRO A 2 -11.26 -20.21 -8.21
CA PRO A 2 -11.93 -19.99 -9.49
C PRO A 2 -12.13 -18.48 -9.73
N THR A 3 -11.84 -18.02 -10.95
CA THR A 3 -11.99 -16.62 -11.38
C THR A 3 -13.47 -16.30 -11.59
N ARG A 4 -14.12 -15.78 -10.55
CA ARG A 4 -15.51 -15.32 -10.63
C ARG A 4 -15.53 -13.88 -11.15
N ARG A 5 -16.33 -13.65 -12.20
CA ARG A 5 -16.54 -12.32 -12.79
C ARG A 5 -17.70 -11.64 -12.05
N TYR A 6 -17.54 -10.35 -11.78
CA TYR A 6 -18.57 -9.52 -11.15
C TYR A 6 -19.01 -8.46 -12.15
N TYR A 7 -20.32 -8.21 -12.16
CA TYR A 7 -20.95 -7.26 -13.06
C TYR A 7 -21.63 -6.18 -12.24
N ASP A 8 -21.46 -4.93 -12.64
CA ASP A 8 -22.22 -3.79 -12.12
C ASP A 8 -23.07 -3.24 -13.26
N GLN A 9 -24.38 -3.13 -13.05
CA GLN A 9 -25.35 -2.74 -14.08
C GLN A 9 -25.28 -3.57 -15.39
N GLY A 10 -24.79 -4.82 -15.31
CA GLY A 10 -24.68 -5.71 -16.47
C GLY A 10 -23.36 -5.65 -17.22
N GLU A 11 -22.44 -4.77 -16.82
CA GLU A 11 -21.09 -4.68 -17.39
C GLU A 11 -20.05 -5.30 -16.46
N GLU A 12 -19.08 -6.03 -17.04
CA GLU A 12 -17.95 -6.53 -16.28
C GLU A 12 -17.13 -5.34 -15.79
N ILE A 13 -16.80 -5.36 -14.50
CA ILE A 13 -15.97 -4.33 -13.91
C ILE A 13 -14.69 -4.94 -13.35
N PHE A 14 -13.62 -4.18 -13.44
CA PHE A 14 -12.35 -4.54 -12.84
C PHE A 14 -12.04 -3.56 -11.72
N LEU A 15 -11.51 -4.10 -10.61
CA LEU A 15 -10.95 -3.29 -9.54
C LEU A 15 -9.49 -3.67 -9.33
N ALA A 16 -8.61 -2.69 -9.39
CA ALA A 16 -7.27 -2.81 -8.84
C ALA A 16 -7.31 -2.55 -7.34
N VAL A 17 -6.65 -3.40 -6.57
CA VAL A 17 -6.52 -3.27 -5.12
C VAL A 17 -5.05 -3.45 -4.74
N ASP A 18 -4.59 -2.73 -3.73
CA ASP A 18 -3.19 -2.77 -3.27
C ASP A 18 -2.93 -3.83 -2.19
N GLY A 19 -3.98 -4.52 -1.74
CA GLY A 19 -3.92 -5.57 -0.74
C GLY A 19 -5.23 -5.66 0.03
N GLY A 20 -5.26 -6.45 1.09
CA GLY A 20 -6.41 -6.53 1.98
C GLY A 20 -6.82 -7.95 2.34
N ILE A 21 -8.07 -8.10 2.77
CA ILE A 21 -8.65 -9.36 3.23
C ILE A 21 -9.84 -9.73 2.34
N LEU A 22 -9.84 -10.96 1.83
CA LEU A 22 -10.96 -11.56 1.13
C LEU A 22 -11.62 -12.61 2.01
N ILE A 23 -12.93 -12.49 2.16
CA ILE A 23 -13.77 -13.50 2.82
C ILE A 23 -14.76 -14.03 1.78
N LYS A 24 -14.92 -15.35 1.70
CA LYS A 24 -15.91 -16.01 0.84
C LYS A 24 -16.85 -16.87 1.67
N CYS A 25 -18.13 -16.53 1.67
CA CYS A 25 -19.19 -17.27 2.35
C CYS A 25 -20.18 -17.79 1.31
N GLY A 26 -20.00 -19.03 0.87
CA GLY A 26 -20.81 -19.61 -0.21
C GLY A 26 -20.70 -18.83 -1.51
N SER A 27 -21.79 -18.18 -1.93
CA SER A 27 -21.86 -17.32 -3.11
C SER A 27 -21.52 -15.86 -2.84
N GLU A 28 -21.32 -15.46 -1.59
CA GLU A 28 -20.90 -14.12 -1.22
C GLU A 28 -19.38 -14.02 -1.15
N VAL A 29 -18.84 -12.91 -1.64
CA VAL A 29 -17.43 -12.55 -1.51
C VAL A 29 -17.34 -11.12 -1.05
N LEU A 30 -16.67 -10.89 0.07
CA LEU A 30 -16.39 -9.58 0.64
C LEU A 30 -14.90 -9.32 0.53
N VAL A 31 -14.54 -8.13 0.08
CA VAL A 31 -13.14 -7.68 -0.01
C VAL A 31 -13.02 -6.40 0.79
N SER A 32 -12.18 -6.43 1.84
CA SER A 32 -11.80 -5.25 2.59
C SER A 32 -10.41 -4.83 2.12
N THR A 33 -10.31 -3.64 1.55
CA THR A 33 -9.07 -3.05 1.07
C THR A 33 -9.00 -1.59 1.52
N ARG A 34 -7.78 -1.06 1.63
CA ARG A 34 -7.55 0.35 1.93
C ARG A 34 -7.71 1.19 0.66
N ASN A 35 -7.15 0.71 -0.46
CA ASN A 35 -7.22 1.41 -1.74
C ASN A 35 -7.83 0.49 -2.81
N ALA A 36 -8.76 1.05 -3.59
CA ALA A 36 -9.38 0.37 -4.71
C ALA A 36 -9.65 1.35 -5.85
N PHE A 37 -9.26 0.97 -7.06
CA PHE A 37 -9.47 1.77 -8.27
C PHE A 37 -10.33 0.97 -9.25
N ARG A 38 -11.41 1.59 -9.73
CA ARG A 38 -12.33 0.97 -10.69
C ARG A 38 -11.87 1.31 -12.11
N GLY A 39 -11.89 0.31 -12.99
CA GLY A 39 -11.53 0.48 -14.40
C GLY A 39 -12.32 -0.48 -15.28
N SER A 40 -12.41 -0.13 -16.56
CA SER A 40 -13.11 -0.93 -17.57
C SER A 40 -12.19 -1.93 -18.26
N GLN A 41 -10.87 -1.66 -18.25
CA GLN A 41 -9.84 -2.51 -18.83
C GLN A 41 -8.66 -2.72 -17.89
N LEU A 42 -8.03 -3.89 -17.97
CA LEU A 42 -6.88 -4.24 -17.13
C LEU A 42 -5.65 -3.37 -17.40
N ASP A 43 -5.46 -2.91 -18.64
CA ASP A 43 -4.33 -2.05 -18.99
C ASP A 43 -4.41 -0.66 -18.35
N GLU A 44 -5.61 -0.07 -18.28
CA GLU A 44 -5.86 1.20 -17.58
C GLU A 44 -5.56 1.05 -16.08
N LEU A 45 -6.08 -0.02 -15.48
CA LEU A 45 -5.83 -0.33 -14.07
C LEU A 45 -4.36 -0.56 -13.77
N ARG A 46 -3.62 -1.21 -14.66
CA ARG A 46 -2.18 -1.41 -14.49
C ARG A 46 -1.44 -0.07 -14.47
N GLN A 47 -1.77 0.86 -15.38
CA GLN A 47 -1.14 2.18 -15.40
C GLN A 47 -1.44 3.00 -14.14
N GLU A 48 -2.69 2.94 -13.66
CA GLU A 48 -3.10 3.59 -12.40
C GLU A 48 -2.38 2.99 -11.19
N VAL A 49 -2.32 1.66 -11.12
CA VAL A 49 -1.58 0.94 -10.07
C VAL A 49 -0.12 1.34 -10.08
N GLU A 50 0.54 1.33 -11.23
CA GLU A 50 1.95 1.74 -11.34
C GLU A 50 2.14 3.18 -10.82
N GLN A 51 1.33 4.14 -11.28
CA GLN A 51 1.45 5.53 -10.83
C GLN A 51 1.23 5.71 -9.32
N GLN A 52 0.21 5.07 -8.75
CA GLN A 52 -0.13 5.20 -7.33
C GLN A 52 0.84 4.43 -6.42
N PHE A 53 1.28 3.23 -6.83
CA PHE A 53 2.29 2.47 -6.07
C PHE A 53 3.63 3.19 -6.04
N TYR A 54 4.09 3.78 -7.14
CA TYR A 54 5.34 4.56 -7.14
C TYR A 54 5.25 5.78 -6.21
N ALA A 55 4.10 6.47 -6.18
CA ALA A 55 3.91 7.62 -5.31
C ALA A 55 3.91 7.25 -3.82
N ILE A 56 3.22 6.16 -3.45
CA ILE A 56 3.16 5.66 -2.07
C ILE A 56 4.52 5.12 -1.61
N ASP A 57 5.22 4.36 -2.45
CA ASP A 57 6.54 3.80 -2.12
C ASP A 57 7.56 4.91 -1.85
N GLU A 58 7.58 5.98 -2.66
CA GLU A 58 8.50 7.09 -2.45
C GLU A 58 8.21 7.86 -1.15
N GLN A 59 6.94 8.11 -0.83
CA GLN A 59 6.58 8.75 0.45
C GLN A 59 6.95 7.87 1.65
N GLU A 60 6.68 6.57 1.57
CA GLU A 60 7.03 5.61 2.63
C GLU A 60 8.56 5.52 2.80
N ARG A 61 9.30 5.44 1.69
CA ARG A 61 10.77 5.43 1.69
C ARG A 61 11.34 6.71 2.30
N GLN A 62 10.78 7.88 1.97
CA GLN A 62 11.18 9.16 2.55
C GLN A 62 10.90 9.20 4.07
N ALA A 63 9.71 8.78 4.49
CA ALA A 63 9.33 8.75 5.91
C ALA A 63 10.25 7.81 6.71
N ARG A 64 10.47 6.58 6.22
CA ARG A 64 11.40 5.61 6.83
C ARG A 64 12.83 6.16 6.90
N THR A 65 13.29 6.83 5.84
CA THR A 65 14.61 7.45 5.81
C THR A 65 14.72 8.60 6.83
N ALA A 66 13.69 9.43 6.96
CA ALA A 66 13.66 10.51 7.93
C ALA A 66 13.73 9.97 9.37
N ILE A 67 12.95 8.92 9.67
CA ILE A 67 12.98 8.25 10.98
C ILE A 67 14.37 7.69 11.27
N ALA A 68 14.95 6.91 10.35
CA ALA A 68 16.28 6.32 10.55
C ALA A 68 17.36 7.39 10.77
N ARG A 69 17.27 8.55 10.09
CA ARG A 69 18.18 9.68 10.31
C ARG A 69 18.02 10.31 11.68
N MET A 70 16.78 10.46 12.15
CA MET A 70 16.48 10.96 13.50
C MET A 70 17.03 10.01 14.56
N GLU A 71 16.78 8.71 14.44
CA GLU A 71 17.29 7.68 15.35
C GLU A 71 18.83 7.68 15.41
N ALA A 72 19.49 7.74 14.25
CA ALA A 72 20.95 7.81 14.18
C ALA A 72 21.51 9.10 14.79
N SER A 73 20.80 10.23 14.65
CA SER A 73 21.18 11.50 15.27
C SER A 73 21.06 11.44 16.79
N LEU A 74 19.95 10.88 17.30
CA LEU A 74 19.74 10.68 18.73
C LEU A 74 20.82 9.78 19.32
N ALA A 75 21.12 8.64 18.68
CA ALA A 75 22.19 7.74 19.13
C ALA A 75 23.54 8.46 19.27
N ARG A 76 23.93 9.29 18.30
CA ARG A 76 25.16 10.08 18.35
C ARG A 76 25.16 11.10 19.49
N GLN A 77 24.07 11.82 19.70
CA GLN A 77 23.95 12.80 20.78
C GLN A 77 24.05 12.13 22.16
N PHE A 78 23.41 10.98 22.36
CA PHE A 78 23.55 10.21 23.59
C PHE A 78 25.00 9.74 23.82
N THR A 79 25.68 9.23 22.79
CA THR A 79 27.09 8.83 22.94
C THR A 79 27.99 10.00 23.33
N ALA A 80 27.79 11.18 22.73
CA ALA A 80 28.56 12.38 23.06
C ALA A 80 28.35 12.82 24.52
N LEU A 81 27.10 12.81 25.01
CA LEU A 81 26.77 13.14 26.39
C LEU A 81 27.38 12.18 27.41
N THR A 82 27.52 10.89 27.08
CA THR A 82 28.23 9.92 27.95
C THR A 82 29.75 10.04 27.94
N VAL A 83 30.33 10.67 26.92
CA VAL A 83 31.80 10.87 26.82
C VAL A 83 32.24 12.14 27.55
N GLU A 84 31.41 13.19 27.58
CA GLU A 84 31.70 14.44 28.31
C GLU A 84 31.43 14.36 29.83
N GLY A 85 30.75 13.31 30.30
CA GLY A 85 30.47 13.08 31.72
C GLY A 85 31.53 12.26 32.48
N ARG A 86 32.75 12.15 31.94
CA ARG A 86 33.83 11.33 32.52
C ARG A 86 35.10 12.12 32.76
#